data_AF-A0A6L9Z2A4-F1
#
_entry.id   AF-A0A6L9Z2A4-F1
#
_cell.length_a   1.000
_cell.length_b   1.000
_cell.length_c   1.000
_cell.angle_alpha   90.00
_cell.angle_beta   90.00
_cell.angle_gamma   90.00
#
_symmetry.space_group_name_H-M   'P 1'
#
loop_
_entity.id
_entity.type
_entity.pdbx_description
1 polymer ?
#
loop_
_entity_poly.entity_id
_entity_poly.type
_entity_poly.pdbx_seq_one_letter_code
_entity_poly.pdbx_strand_id
1 'polypeptide(L)'
;MRHWKVLSRFILFILSAVIVLLSSALPNSLLASQAASPLAQVRIKTETVIGQQDFFRVGKSHKGRWWFIDPDGKPFLYRGVTSVNFGYPDPYVPVVEDKYGQDPAAFREATFERLRSWNFNALGAWTPPQLWDQGMPYTVILNFVKAAPDSELRVDDRKLKLPDVFDPKWIEGIDAKAKEIVAPVASSKLLVGYFTDNEL
;
A
#
# COMPACT_ATOMS: atom_id res chain seq x y z
N MET A 1 10.54 -30.67 -64.96
CA MET A 1 10.75 -29.39 -64.23
C MET A 1 9.52 -28.86 -63.44
N ARG A 2 8.47 -29.68 -63.19
CA ARG A 2 7.27 -29.23 -62.44
C ARG A 2 7.18 -29.75 -61.00
N HIS A 3 7.94 -30.81 -60.66
CA HIS A 3 7.93 -31.43 -59.33
C HIS A 3 8.79 -30.70 -58.27
N TRP A 4 9.86 -30.01 -58.68
CA TRP A 4 10.77 -29.35 -57.73
C TRP A 4 10.18 -28.08 -57.09
N LYS A 5 9.30 -27.37 -57.80
CA LYS A 5 8.63 -26.15 -57.30
C LYS A 5 7.58 -26.43 -56.22
N VAL A 6 7.02 -27.63 -56.18
CA VAL A 6 6.01 -28.03 -55.19
C VAL A 6 6.67 -28.47 -53.88
N LEU A 7 7.76 -29.24 -53.95
CA LEU A 7 8.54 -29.62 -52.76
C LEU A 7 9.15 -28.40 -52.06
N SER A 8 9.69 -27.45 -52.81
CA SER A 8 10.29 -26.22 -52.25
C SER A 8 9.26 -25.34 -51.52
N ARG A 9 8.01 -25.29 -52.01
CA ARG A 9 6.92 -24.56 -51.34
C ARG A 9 6.40 -25.28 -50.09
N PHE A 10 6.37 -26.62 -50.09
CA PHE A 10 6.00 -27.42 -48.91
C PHE A 10 7.05 -27.34 -47.80
N ILE A 11 8.35 -27.39 -48.13
CA ILE A 11 9.44 -27.30 -47.16
C ILE A 11 9.50 -25.89 -46.54
N LEU A 12 9.31 -24.82 -47.34
CA LEU A 12 9.20 -23.46 -46.78
C LEU A 12 7.99 -23.30 -45.86
N PHE A 13 6.83 -23.88 -46.19
CA PHE A 13 5.63 -23.79 -45.35
C PHE A 13 5.80 -24.53 -44.01
N ILE A 14 6.48 -25.68 -44.02
CA ILE A 14 6.77 -26.45 -42.79
C ILE A 14 7.81 -25.72 -41.92
N LEU A 15 8.85 -25.13 -42.52
CA LEU A 15 9.84 -24.32 -41.77
C LEU A 15 9.21 -23.05 -41.18
N SER A 16 8.29 -22.38 -41.88
CA SER A 16 7.55 -21.22 -41.35
C SER A 16 6.57 -21.60 -40.25
N ALA A 17 5.86 -22.73 -40.39
CA ALA A 17 4.93 -23.21 -39.37
C ALA A 17 5.66 -23.67 -38.09
N VAL A 18 6.84 -24.29 -38.22
CA VAL A 18 7.67 -24.71 -37.07
C VAL A 18 8.25 -23.49 -36.32
N ILE A 19 8.60 -22.41 -37.02
CA ILE A 19 9.06 -21.17 -36.36
C ILE A 19 7.91 -20.47 -35.61
N VAL A 20 6.69 -20.48 -36.14
CA VAL A 20 5.50 -19.91 -35.47
C VAL A 20 5.00 -20.78 -34.31
N LEU A 21 5.16 -22.12 -34.41
CA LEU A 21 4.85 -23.06 -33.33
C LEU A 21 5.93 -23.09 -32.23
N LEU A 22 7.20 -22.81 -32.55
CA LEU A 22 8.26 -22.64 -31.55
C LEU A 22 8.25 -21.26 -30.88
N SER A 23 7.67 -20.23 -31.50
CA SER A 23 7.49 -18.90 -30.87
C SER A 23 6.27 -18.80 -29.96
N SER A 24 5.34 -19.76 -30.00
CA SER A 24 4.09 -19.76 -29.21
C SER A 24 4.09 -20.75 -28.04
N ALA A 25 5.19 -21.48 -27.83
CA ALA A 25 5.33 -22.47 -26.76
C ALA A 25 6.61 -22.27 -25.91
N LEU A 26 7.20 -21.08 -25.90
CA LEU A 26 8.03 -20.68 -24.77
C LEU A 26 7.07 -20.14 -23.70
N PRO A 27 6.85 -20.83 -22.58
CA PRO A 27 6.22 -20.17 -21.45
C PRO A 27 7.12 -18.97 -21.11
N ASN A 28 6.52 -17.78 -20.94
CA ASN A 28 7.20 -16.56 -20.48
C ASN A 28 7.89 -16.72 -19.11
N SER A 29 8.03 -17.93 -18.58
CA SER A 29 8.51 -18.27 -17.25
C SER A 29 10.01 -18.55 -17.15
N LEU A 30 10.81 -18.39 -18.22
CA LEU A 30 12.25 -18.75 -18.17
C LEU A 30 13.26 -17.66 -18.57
N LEU A 31 12.85 -16.39 -18.70
CA LEU A 31 13.79 -15.27 -18.89
C LEU A 31 13.46 -14.01 -18.09
N ALA A 32 12.72 -14.12 -16.99
CA ALA A 32 12.93 -13.19 -15.89
C ALA A 32 14.15 -13.71 -15.12
N SER A 33 15.34 -13.25 -15.49
CA SER A 33 16.44 -13.21 -14.51
C SER A 33 15.84 -12.58 -13.26
N GLN A 34 15.71 -13.37 -12.20
CA GLN A 34 15.24 -12.90 -10.91
C GLN A 34 16.38 -12.07 -10.32
N ALA A 35 16.65 -10.92 -10.94
CA ALA A 35 17.59 -9.95 -10.44
C ALA A 35 17.16 -9.67 -9.01
N ALA A 36 18.04 -9.97 -8.06
CA ALA A 36 17.75 -9.77 -6.65
C ALA A 36 17.18 -8.35 -6.47
N SER A 37 16.03 -8.26 -5.79
CA SER A 37 15.35 -6.97 -5.58
C SER A 37 16.37 -5.91 -5.15
N PRO A 38 16.34 -4.68 -5.71
CA PRO A 38 17.24 -3.62 -5.29
C PRO A 38 17.22 -3.37 -3.77
N LEU A 39 16.12 -3.72 -3.09
CA LEU A 39 16.00 -3.68 -1.62
C LEU A 39 16.96 -4.64 -0.90
N ALA A 40 17.27 -5.79 -1.50
CA ALA A 40 18.20 -6.77 -0.93
C ALA A 40 19.64 -6.25 -0.83
N GLN A 41 19.97 -5.14 -1.50
CA GLN A 41 21.27 -4.47 -1.41
C GLN A 41 21.32 -3.40 -0.32
N VAL A 42 20.16 -3.02 0.24
CA VAL A 42 20.10 -2.04 1.32
C VAL A 42 20.65 -2.69 2.59
N ARG A 43 21.61 -2.01 3.23
CA ARG A 43 22.19 -2.39 4.51
C ARG A 43 21.88 -1.28 5.49
N ILE A 44 21.19 -1.60 6.58
CA ILE A 44 20.81 -0.65 7.63
C ILE A 44 21.93 -0.57 8.67
N LYS A 45 22.23 0.65 9.12
CA LYS A 45 23.09 0.93 10.25
C LYS A 45 22.30 0.72 11.54
N THR A 46 22.55 -0.39 12.22
CA THR A 46 21.76 -0.83 13.40
C THR A 46 21.75 0.23 14.51
N GLU A 47 22.84 0.98 14.66
CA GLU A 47 22.97 2.08 15.63
C GLU A 47 22.06 3.28 15.35
N THR A 48 21.46 3.35 14.16
CA THR A 48 20.53 4.43 13.77
C THR A 48 19.06 4.02 13.85
N VAL A 49 18.79 2.78 14.25
CA VAL A 49 17.43 2.23 14.23
C VAL A 49 16.62 2.80 15.39
N ILE A 50 15.42 3.31 15.07
CA ILE A 50 14.47 3.87 16.01
C ILE A 50 13.16 3.05 15.94
N GLY A 51 12.64 2.71 17.12
CA GLY A 51 11.40 1.95 17.31
C GLY A 51 11.62 0.53 17.83
N GLN A 52 10.55 -0.21 18.03
CA GLN A 52 10.55 -1.52 18.69
C GLN A 52 10.73 -2.66 17.67
N GLN A 53 11.51 -3.68 18.02
CA GLN A 53 11.65 -4.90 17.22
C GLN A 53 10.28 -5.55 16.98
N ASP A 54 10.15 -6.27 15.87
CA ASP A 54 8.92 -6.89 15.38
C ASP A 54 7.81 -5.91 14.98
N PHE A 55 8.08 -4.60 14.95
CA PHE A 55 7.19 -3.59 14.37
C PHE A 55 7.91 -2.83 13.25
N PHE A 56 7.14 -2.06 12.49
CA PHE A 56 7.75 -1.11 11.56
C PHE A 56 8.60 -0.10 12.31
N ARG A 57 9.79 0.15 11.78
CA ARG A 57 10.81 1.04 12.34
C ARG A 57 11.43 1.89 11.25
N VAL A 58 12.31 2.80 11.65
CA VAL A 58 13.12 3.58 10.71
C VAL A 58 14.60 3.45 11.05
N GLY A 59 15.45 3.54 10.03
CA GLY A 59 16.90 3.55 10.20
C GLY A 59 17.59 4.08 8.95
N LYS A 60 18.84 4.54 9.10
CA LYS A 60 19.66 4.96 7.97
C LYS A 60 20.39 3.76 7.39
N SER A 61 20.49 3.73 6.08
CA SER A 61 21.38 2.81 5.37
C SER A 61 22.85 3.22 5.50
N HIS A 62 23.78 2.32 5.15
CA HIS A 62 25.21 2.66 5.05
C HIS A 62 25.49 3.81 4.07
N LYS A 63 24.61 4.01 3.09
CA LYS A 63 24.64 5.14 2.13
C LYS A 63 23.97 6.42 2.66
N GLY A 64 23.58 6.47 3.94
CA GLY A 64 23.02 7.65 4.59
C GLY A 64 21.52 7.93 4.36
N ARG A 65 20.85 7.15 3.51
CA ARG A 65 19.40 7.30 3.24
C ARG A 65 18.55 6.69 4.34
N TRP A 66 17.46 7.35 4.72
CA TRP A 66 16.43 6.80 5.59
C TRP A 66 15.59 5.73 4.89
N TRP A 67 15.22 4.70 5.64
CA TRP A 67 14.37 3.61 5.20
C TRP A 67 13.38 3.26 6.30
N PHE A 68 12.21 2.76 5.90
CA PHE A 68 11.44 1.90 6.78
C PHE A 68 12.13 0.55 6.91
N ILE A 69 11.91 -0.10 8.03
CA ILE A 69 12.34 -1.47 8.32
C ILE A 69 11.07 -2.21 8.70
N ASP A 70 10.78 -3.31 8.02
CA ASP A 70 9.59 -4.12 8.29
C ASP A 70 9.74 -4.94 9.60
N PRO A 71 8.66 -5.59 10.08
CA PRO A 71 8.72 -6.45 11.27
C PRO A 71 9.77 -7.56 11.21
N ASP A 72 10.10 -8.06 10.02
CA ASP A 72 11.13 -9.09 9.81
C ASP A 72 12.57 -8.50 9.83
N GLY A 73 12.72 -7.19 9.98
CA GLY A 73 14.01 -6.51 9.97
C GLY A 73 14.56 -6.20 8.58
N LYS A 74 13.75 -6.33 7.53
CA LYS A 74 14.17 -6.08 6.14
C LYS A 74 13.93 -4.62 5.75
N PRO A 75 14.79 -4.03 4.91
CA PRO A 75 14.55 -2.70 4.35
C PRO A 75 13.23 -2.67 3.55
N PHE A 76 12.39 -1.68 3.85
CA PHE A 76 11.06 -1.57 3.27
C PHE A 76 10.89 -0.20 2.57
N LEU A 77 10.38 -0.24 1.34
CA LEU A 77 9.90 0.94 0.63
C LEU A 77 8.38 0.94 0.66
N TYR A 78 7.79 1.91 1.37
CA TYR A 78 6.35 2.07 1.43
C TYR A 78 5.80 2.57 0.09
N ARG A 79 4.97 1.75 -0.56
CA ARG A 79 4.22 2.08 -1.77
C ARG A 79 2.76 1.81 -1.50
N GLY A 80 2.12 2.78 -0.85
CA GLY A 80 0.71 2.70 -0.49
C GLY A 80 -0.20 3.53 -1.38
N VAL A 81 -1.48 3.14 -1.44
CA VAL A 81 -2.56 3.91 -2.06
C VAL A 81 -3.44 4.50 -0.96
N THR A 82 -3.67 5.81 -0.99
CA THR A 82 -4.57 6.49 -0.05
C THR A 82 -6.04 6.25 -0.42
N SER A 83 -6.94 6.34 0.57
CA SER A 83 -8.39 6.24 0.37
C SER A 83 -8.86 4.94 -0.30
N VAL A 84 -8.24 3.81 0.06
CA VAL A 84 -8.75 2.49 -0.30
C VAL A 84 -9.95 2.18 0.58
N ASN A 85 -11.15 2.41 0.07
CA ASN A 85 -12.40 2.26 0.83
C ASN A 85 -13.58 1.87 -0.08
N PHE A 86 -14.73 1.63 0.54
CA PHE A 86 -15.97 1.21 -0.13
C PHE A 86 -16.79 2.40 -0.70
N GLY A 87 -16.19 3.60 -0.74
CA GLY A 87 -16.85 4.87 -1.00
C GLY A 87 -17.05 5.70 0.26
N TYR A 88 -17.23 7.00 0.06
CA TYR A 88 -17.93 7.89 0.97
C TYR A 88 -19.41 7.89 0.54
N PRO A 89 -20.38 8.49 1.26
CA PRO A 89 -21.77 8.58 0.80
C PRO A 89 -21.88 9.35 -0.54
N ASP A 90 -21.52 8.65 -1.61
CA ASP A 90 -21.22 9.10 -2.96
C ASP A 90 -21.62 7.99 -3.95
N PRO A 91 -21.69 8.27 -5.26
CA PRO A 91 -22.20 7.33 -6.26
C PRO A 91 -21.40 6.02 -6.41
N TYR A 92 -20.21 5.90 -5.82
CA TYR A 92 -19.38 4.70 -5.85
C TYR A 92 -19.93 3.58 -4.96
N VAL A 93 -20.56 3.91 -3.82
CA VAL A 93 -21.10 2.94 -2.85
C VAL A 93 -22.02 1.91 -3.51
N PRO A 94 -23.11 2.28 -4.22
CA PRO A 94 -23.99 1.28 -4.83
C PRO A 94 -23.28 0.42 -5.89
N VAL A 95 -22.23 0.94 -6.54
CA VAL A 95 -21.43 0.16 -7.52
C VAL A 95 -20.55 -0.87 -6.81
N VAL A 96 -19.97 -0.52 -5.66
CA VAL A 96 -19.21 -1.45 -4.83
C VAL A 96 -20.12 -2.54 -4.28
N GLU A 97 -21.28 -2.16 -3.76
CA GLU A 97 -22.24 -3.09 -3.18
C GLU A 97 -22.83 -4.05 -4.21
N ASP A 98 -23.18 -3.58 -5.41
CA ASP A 98 -23.65 -4.42 -6.51
C ASP A 98 -22.58 -5.44 -6.94
N LYS A 99 -21.32 -5.01 -6.98
CA LYS A 99 -20.22 -5.85 -7.46
C LYS A 99 -19.68 -6.84 -6.45
N TYR A 100 -19.58 -6.45 -5.18
CA TYR A 100 -18.89 -7.23 -4.14
C TYR A 100 -19.80 -7.63 -2.98
N GLY A 101 -21.03 -7.11 -2.93
CA GLY A 101 -21.93 -7.27 -1.78
C GLY A 101 -21.58 -6.34 -0.62
N GLN A 102 -22.31 -6.51 0.48
CA GLN A 102 -22.18 -5.74 1.71
C GLN A 102 -21.04 -6.23 2.62
N ASP A 103 -20.64 -7.50 2.48
CA ASP A 103 -19.51 -8.06 3.23
C ASP A 103 -18.20 -7.51 2.63
N PRO A 104 -17.34 -6.84 3.43
CA PRO A 104 -16.08 -6.28 2.94
C PRO A 104 -15.10 -7.32 2.40
N ALA A 105 -15.28 -8.62 2.68
CA ALA A 105 -14.35 -9.67 2.29
C ALA A 105 -14.12 -9.73 0.77
N ALA A 106 -15.17 -9.73 -0.05
CA ALA A 106 -15.04 -9.83 -1.51
C ALA A 106 -14.35 -8.60 -2.10
N PHE A 107 -14.69 -7.40 -1.60
CA PHE A 107 -14.01 -6.16 -1.99
C PHE A 107 -12.53 -6.18 -1.59
N ARG A 108 -12.24 -6.61 -0.36
CA ARG A 108 -10.89 -6.69 0.19
C ARG A 108 -10.01 -7.58 -0.67
N GLU A 109 -10.43 -8.82 -0.93
CA GLU A 109 -9.64 -9.78 -1.71
C GLU A 109 -9.33 -9.23 -3.10
N ALA A 110 -10.37 -8.79 -3.81
CA ALA A 110 -10.22 -8.26 -5.17
C ALA A 110 -9.34 -6.98 -5.22
N THR A 111 -9.45 -6.12 -4.20
CA THR A 111 -8.68 -4.88 -4.13
C THR A 111 -7.22 -5.16 -3.77
N PHE A 112 -6.95 -6.03 -2.79
CA PHE A 112 -5.59 -6.35 -2.37
C PHE A 112 -4.84 -7.11 -3.47
N GLU A 113 -5.51 -8.03 -4.17
CA GLU A 113 -4.95 -8.68 -5.35
C GLU A 113 -4.58 -7.65 -6.42
N ARG A 114 -5.48 -6.72 -6.74
CA ARG A 114 -5.23 -5.65 -7.72
C ARG A 114 -4.03 -4.79 -7.32
N LEU A 115 -3.98 -4.32 -6.07
CA LEU A 115 -2.87 -3.50 -5.58
C LEU A 115 -1.53 -4.24 -5.68
N ARG A 116 -1.48 -5.52 -5.29
CA ARG A 116 -0.28 -6.36 -5.43
C ARG A 116 0.11 -6.53 -6.90
N SER A 117 -0.85 -6.75 -7.80
CA SER A 117 -0.59 -6.88 -9.24
C SER A 117 0.03 -5.60 -9.85
N TRP A 118 -0.22 -4.45 -9.24
CA TRP A 118 0.36 -3.15 -9.62
C TRP A 118 1.65 -2.81 -8.86
N ASN A 119 2.19 -3.76 -8.08
CA ASN A 119 3.36 -3.59 -7.22
C ASN A 119 3.20 -2.53 -6.11
N PHE A 120 1.97 -2.25 -5.66
CA PHE A 120 1.73 -1.61 -4.37
C PHE A 120 1.82 -2.64 -3.25
N ASN A 121 2.25 -2.20 -2.07
CA ASN A 121 2.50 -3.08 -0.93
C ASN A 121 1.88 -2.57 0.37
N ALA A 122 1.08 -1.51 0.33
CA ALA A 122 0.49 -0.93 1.52
C ALA A 122 -0.82 -0.18 1.26
N LEU A 123 -1.54 0.10 2.34
CA LEU A 123 -2.76 0.91 2.38
C LEU A 123 -2.49 2.22 3.10
N GLY A 124 -2.86 3.34 2.47
CA GLY A 124 -2.66 4.69 3.01
C GLY A 124 -3.76 5.15 3.95
N ALA A 125 -3.64 6.42 4.35
CA ALA A 125 -4.64 7.11 5.16
C ALA A 125 -6.04 6.99 4.55
N TRP A 126 -7.05 7.08 5.41
CA TRP A 126 -8.47 6.93 5.08
C TRP A 126 -8.90 5.57 4.51
N THR A 127 -8.07 4.54 4.70
CA THR A 127 -8.50 3.14 4.65
C THR A 127 -9.34 2.83 5.89
N PRO A 128 -10.53 2.21 5.78
CA PRO A 128 -11.42 2.00 6.91
C PRO A 128 -11.00 0.77 7.75
N PRO A 129 -11.38 0.71 9.04
CA PRO A 129 -10.95 -0.35 9.97
C PRO A 129 -11.21 -1.79 9.52
N GLN A 130 -12.24 -2.01 8.70
CA GLN A 130 -12.60 -3.32 8.14
C GLN A 130 -11.51 -3.90 7.23
N LEU A 131 -10.60 -3.07 6.72
CA LEU A 131 -9.47 -3.48 5.88
C LEU A 131 -8.14 -3.52 6.63
N TRP A 132 -8.10 -3.08 7.89
CA TRP A 132 -6.88 -3.07 8.71
C TRP A 132 -6.52 -4.47 9.19
N ASP A 133 -5.21 -4.71 9.29
CA ASP A 133 -4.64 -5.98 9.78
C ASP A 133 -5.08 -7.22 8.97
N GLN A 134 -5.44 -7.05 7.70
CA GLN A 134 -5.93 -8.11 6.82
C GLN A 134 -4.89 -8.60 5.79
N GLY A 135 -3.59 -8.59 6.13
CA GLY A 135 -2.54 -9.13 5.24
C GLY A 135 -1.94 -8.14 4.24
N MET A 136 -2.09 -6.83 4.47
CA MET A 136 -1.33 -5.78 3.78
C MET A 136 -0.93 -4.69 4.79
N PRO A 137 0.33 -4.22 4.80
CA PRO A 137 0.75 -3.10 5.62
C PRO A 137 -0.16 -1.87 5.47
N TYR A 138 -0.40 -1.13 6.54
CA TYR A 138 -1.35 -0.01 6.51
C TYR A 138 -0.95 1.14 7.43
N THR A 139 -1.49 2.32 7.14
CA THR A 139 -1.43 3.49 8.03
C THR A 139 -2.81 3.89 8.51
N VAL A 140 -2.88 4.49 9.69
CA VAL A 140 -4.13 4.98 10.29
C VAL A 140 -4.07 6.50 10.43
N ILE A 141 -5.17 7.21 10.19
CA ILE A 141 -5.26 8.65 10.44
C ILE A 141 -6.17 8.93 11.64
N LEU A 142 -5.66 9.67 12.63
CA LEU A 142 -6.33 9.90 13.92
C LEU A 142 -7.31 11.08 13.86
N ASN A 143 -7.05 12.06 12.99
CA ASN A 143 -7.79 13.32 12.87
C ASN A 143 -7.92 14.05 14.21
N PHE A 144 -6.80 14.31 14.87
CA PHE A 144 -6.78 14.99 16.17
C PHE A 144 -7.46 16.35 16.14
N VAL A 145 -7.42 17.11 15.04
CA VAL A 145 -8.12 18.41 14.91
C VAL A 145 -9.63 18.31 15.20
N LYS A 146 -10.21 17.11 15.11
CA LYS A 146 -11.62 16.82 15.40
C LYS A 146 -11.84 16.25 16.81
N ALA A 147 -10.83 16.20 17.66
CA ALA A 147 -10.86 15.51 18.95
C ALA A 147 -11.34 16.38 20.11
N ALA A 148 -11.41 17.70 19.93
CA ALA A 148 -11.83 18.64 20.98
C ALA A 148 -12.74 19.74 20.41
N PRO A 149 -13.33 20.59 21.27
CA PRO A 149 -14.18 21.69 20.82
C PRO A 149 -13.48 22.57 19.79
N ASP A 150 -14.26 23.10 18.84
CA ASP A 150 -13.80 24.10 17.91
C ASP A 150 -13.12 25.24 18.68
N SER A 151 -11.86 25.49 18.37
CA SER A 151 -11.18 26.70 18.79
C SER A 151 -11.53 27.85 17.83
N GLU A 152 -11.56 29.07 18.36
CA GLU A 152 -11.75 30.28 17.56
C GLU A 152 -10.43 30.78 16.94
N LEU A 153 -9.31 30.06 17.16
CA LEU A 153 -8.03 30.35 16.52
C LEU A 153 -8.13 30.16 15.00
N ARG A 154 -7.70 31.17 14.25
CA ARG A 154 -7.69 31.18 12.78
C ARG A 154 -6.32 31.59 12.28
N VAL A 155 -5.85 30.93 11.22
CA VAL A 155 -4.57 31.26 10.55
C VAL A 155 -4.73 32.49 9.65
N ASP A 156 -5.93 32.71 9.11
CA ASP A 156 -6.27 33.81 8.21
C ASP A 156 -7.80 33.94 8.02
N ASP A 157 -8.21 34.67 6.99
CA ASP A 157 -9.59 34.86 6.55
C ASP A 157 -10.22 33.60 5.90
N ARG A 158 -9.45 32.54 5.64
CA ARG A 158 -9.91 31.29 5.03
C ARG A 158 -10.75 30.42 5.98
N LYS A 159 -11.02 30.90 7.19
CA LYS A 159 -11.84 30.24 8.22
C LYS A 159 -11.30 28.87 8.65
N LEU A 160 -10.01 28.58 8.41
CA LEU A 160 -9.36 27.38 8.90
C LEU A 160 -9.20 27.50 10.42
N LYS A 161 -9.98 26.72 11.16
CA LYS A 161 -9.93 26.67 12.62
C LYS A 161 -8.80 25.75 13.04
N LEU A 162 -7.82 26.29 13.75
CA LEU A 162 -6.77 25.48 14.37
C LEU A 162 -7.16 25.10 15.79
N PRO A 163 -6.77 23.90 16.27
CA PRO A 163 -6.99 23.55 17.66
C PRO A 163 -6.14 24.43 18.58
N ASP A 164 -6.69 24.80 19.74
CA ASP A 164 -5.89 25.37 20.82
C ASP A 164 -5.13 24.24 21.51
N VAL A 165 -3.88 24.02 21.12
CA VAL A 165 -3.05 22.93 21.64
C VAL A 165 -2.65 23.09 23.11
N PHE A 166 -2.96 24.25 23.72
CA PHE A 166 -2.73 24.51 25.14
C PHE A 166 -3.99 24.35 26.00
N ASP A 167 -5.18 24.21 25.40
CA ASP A 167 -6.41 23.92 26.15
C ASP A 167 -6.32 22.49 26.74
N PRO A 168 -6.46 22.30 28.07
CA PRO A 168 -6.52 20.97 28.66
C PRO A 168 -7.57 20.05 28.01
N LYS A 169 -8.69 20.60 27.52
CA LYS A 169 -9.72 19.83 26.80
C LYS A 169 -9.22 19.29 25.47
N TRP A 170 -8.29 19.98 24.81
CA TRP A 170 -7.64 19.47 23.62
C TRP A 170 -6.80 18.23 23.94
N ILE A 171 -6.00 18.30 25.01
CA ILE A 171 -5.15 17.20 25.45
C ILE A 171 -6.00 15.98 25.84
N GLU A 172 -7.08 16.18 26.60
CA GLU A 172 -8.04 15.14 26.95
C GLU A 172 -8.70 14.52 25.70
N GLY A 173 -9.07 15.36 24.73
CA GLY A 173 -9.68 14.94 23.47
C GLY A 173 -8.77 14.03 22.64
N ILE A 174 -7.52 14.45 22.40
CA ILE A 174 -6.57 13.65 21.62
C ILE A 174 -6.20 12.33 22.32
N ASP A 175 -6.12 12.30 23.66
CA ASP A 175 -5.85 11.07 24.42
C ASP A 175 -7.01 10.08 24.31
N ALA A 176 -8.25 10.56 24.47
CA ALA A 176 -9.45 9.75 24.27
C ALA A 176 -9.52 9.19 22.83
N LYS A 177 -9.25 10.04 21.83
CA LYS A 177 -9.22 9.67 20.40
C LYS A 177 -8.14 8.65 20.09
N ALA A 178 -6.93 8.86 20.62
CA ALA A 178 -5.83 7.93 20.48
C ALA A 178 -6.20 6.58 21.09
N LYS A 179 -6.71 6.56 22.34
CA LYS A 179 -7.11 5.32 23.00
C LYS A 179 -8.19 4.54 22.23
N GLU A 180 -9.18 5.23 21.68
CA GLU A 180 -10.24 4.65 20.86
C GLU A 180 -9.69 3.95 19.61
N ILE A 181 -8.81 4.63 18.86
CA ILE A 181 -8.38 4.17 17.53
C ILE A 181 -7.12 3.28 17.60
N VAL A 182 -6.17 3.61 18.48
CA VAL A 182 -4.86 2.94 18.60
C VAL A 182 -4.99 1.61 19.31
N ALA A 183 -5.77 1.54 20.40
CA ALA A 183 -5.80 0.34 21.26
C ALA A 183 -6.16 -0.95 20.50
N PRO A 184 -7.14 -0.97 19.57
CA PRO A 184 -7.48 -2.17 18.79
C PRO A 184 -6.38 -2.66 17.85
N VAL A 185 -5.42 -1.79 17.48
CA VAL A 185 -4.38 -2.10 16.48
C VAL A 185 -2.95 -1.98 17.01
N ALA A 186 -2.78 -1.70 18.30
CA ALA A 186 -1.47 -1.44 18.91
C ALA A 186 -0.50 -2.63 18.81
N SER A 187 -1.02 -3.85 18.71
CA SER A 187 -0.24 -5.08 18.54
C SER A 187 -0.07 -5.51 17.08
N SER A 188 -0.71 -4.83 16.12
CA SER A 188 -0.61 -5.19 14.70
C SER A 188 0.83 -5.00 14.21
N LYS A 189 1.37 -6.04 13.58
CA LYS A 189 2.67 -5.97 12.91
C LYS A 189 2.57 -5.36 11.52
N LEU A 190 1.37 -5.28 10.97
CA LEU A 190 1.10 -4.67 9.66
C LEU A 190 0.93 -3.16 9.74
N LEU A 191 0.72 -2.60 10.93
CA LEU A 191 0.62 -1.17 11.12
C LEU A 191 1.99 -0.49 10.93
N VAL A 192 2.11 0.33 9.88
CA VAL A 192 3.31 1.11 9.57
C VAL A 192 3.43 2.33 10.47
N GLY A 193 2.30 2.96 10.80
CA GLY A 193 2.27 4.14 11.68
C GLY A 193 0.96 4.93 11.56
N TYR A 194 0.96 6.08 12.22
CA TYR A 194 -0.18 6.98 12.32
C TYR A 194 0.09 8.32 11.66
N PHE A 195 -0.91 8.85 10.96
CA PHE A 195 -1.03 10.27 10.67
C PHE A 195 -1.91 10.91 11.74
N THR A 196 -1.51 12.08 12.26
CA THR A 196 -2.35 12.78 13.25
C THR A 196 -3.49 13.51 12.56
N ASP A 197 -3.20 14.22 11.48
CA ASP A 197 -4.10 15.14 10.78
C ASP A 197 -3.73 15.25 9.29
N ASN A 198 -4.47 16.08 8.54
CA ASN A 198 -4.18 16.39 7.13
C ASN A 198 -4.28 17.89 6.89
N GLU A 199 -3.23 18.48 6.32
CA GLU A 199 -3.19 19.85 5.78
C GLU A 199 -3.78 20.93 6.70
N LEU A 200 -3.32 20.93 7.96
CA LEU A 200 -3.58 22.01 8.93
C LEU A 200 -2.84 23.30 8.56
#